data_AF-A0A842XLJ4-F1
#
_entry.id   AF-A0A842XLJ4-F1
#
_cell.length_a   1.000
_cell.length_b   1.000
_cell.length_c   1.000
_cell.angle_alpha   90.00
_cell.angle_beta   90.00
_cell.angle_gamma   90.00
#
_symmetry.space_group_name_H-M   'P 1'
#
loop_
_entity.id
_entity.type
_entity.pdbx_description
1 polymer ?
#
loop_
_entity_poly.entity_id
_entity_poly.type
_entity_poly.pdbx_seq_one_letter_code
_entity_poly.pdbx_strand_id
1 'polypeptide(L)'
;MATLTEVKDILLEREKDSELTGEQRLALEHSQKFAKIDSKKSKKLVKELMELGFVSDLNAVKIVDIMPDHPDDIRALFAKERANLDKKDIEKILSIVEKYL
;
A
#
# COMPACT_ATOMS: atom_id res chain seq x y z
N MET A 1 8.40 4.49 -1.81
CA MET A 1 7.21 5.23 -2.28
C MET A 1 6.31 5.53 -1.08
N ALA A 2 5.29 6.38 -1.19
CA ALA A 2 4.36 6.65 -0.08
C ALA A 2 3.03 5.89 -0.29
N THR A 3 2.50 5.26 0.76
CA THR A 3 1.16 4.64 0.74
C THR A 3 0.05 5.67 0.86
N LEU A 4 -1.20 5.30 0.56
CA LEU A 4 -2.36 6.18 0.75
C LEU A 4 -2.47 6.67 2.19
N THR A 5 -2.15 5.84 3.18
CA THR A 5 -2.15 6.27 4.58
C THR A 5 -1.06 7.30 4.85
N GLU A 6 0.14 7.14 4.30
CA GLU A 6 1.21 8.13 4.45
C GLU A 6 0.85 9.45 3.74
N VAL A 7 0.25 9.37 2.55
CA VAL A 7 -0.25 10.55 1.83
C VAL A 7 -1.32 11.27 2.64
N LYS A 8 -2.25 10.54 3.25
CA LYS A 8 -3.27 11.11 4.15
C LYS A 8 -2.63 11.89 5.28
N ASP A 9 -1.66 11.30 5.97
CA ASP A 9 -1.00 11.94 7.11
C ASP A 9 -0.22 13.18 6.67
N ILE A 10 0.50 13.10 5.54
CA ILE A 10 1.23 14.26 4.97
C ILE A 10 0.28 15.42 4.66
N LEU A 11 -0.88 15.13 4.07
CA LEU A 11 -1.86 16.16 3.70
C LEU A 11 -2.57 16.75 4.92
N LEU A 12 -2.85 15.93 5.95
CA LEU A 12 -3.40 16.42 7.23
C LEU A 12 -2.43 17.32 7.98
N GLU A 13 -1.14 17.02 7.99
CA GLU A 13 -0.15 17.93 8.57
C GLU A 13 -0.05 19.23 7.76
N ARG A 14 -0.03 19.12 6.42
CA ARG A 14 0.06 20.28 5.53
C ARG A 14 -1.17 21.21 5.61
N GLU A 15 -2.35 20.68 5.92
CA GLU A 15 -3.57 21.47 6.12
C GLU A 15 -3.49 22.36 7.37
N LYS A 16 -2.72 21.97 8.40
CA LYS A 16 -2.51 22.78 9.61
C LYS A 16 -1.66 24.01 9.33
N ASP A 17 -0.74 23.93 8.37
CA ASP A 17 0.19 25.00 8.04
C ASP A 17 -0.44 26.07 7.13
N SER A 18 -1.26 25.66 6.16
CA SER A 18 -1.99 26.56 5.25
C SER A 18 -3.06 25.82 4.46
N GLU A 19 -3.95 26.58 3.81
CA GLU A 19 -5.01 26.00 2.97
C GLU A 19 -4.45 25.08 1.87
N LEU A 20 -5.12 23.94 1.67
CA LEU A 20 -4.82 22.98 0.62
C LEU A 20 -5.33 23.48 -0.73
N THR A 21 -4.59 23.21 -1.81
CA THR A 21 -5.11 23.42 -3.18
C THR A 21 -6.28 22.47 -3.47
N GLY A 22 -7.03 22.73 -4.55
CA GLY A 22 -8.14 21.86 -4.95
C GLY A 22 -7.72 20.41 -5.15
N GLU A 23 -6.57 20.18 -5.80
CA GLU A 23 -6.01 18.86 -6.06
C GLU A 23 -5.55 18.16 -4.77
N GLN A 24 -4.96 18.92 -3.84
CA GLN A 24 -4.55 18.39 -2.54
C GLN A 24 -5.76 17.98 -1.69
N ARG A 25 -6.85 18.75 -1.74
CA ARG A 25 -8.11 18.41 -1.06
C ARG A 25 -8.71 17.13 -1.63
N LEU A 26 -8.77 16.98 -2.96
CA LEU A 26 -9.23 15.75 -3.61
C LEU A 26 -8.34 14.55 -3.27
N ALA A 27 -7.02 14.74 -3.22
CA ALA A 27 -6.09 13.69 -2.79
C ALA A 27 -6.30 13.30 -1.31
N LEU A 28 -6.54 14.27 -0.44
CA LEU A 28 -6.83 14.02 0.98
C LEU A 28 -8.14 13.23 1.12
N GLU A 29 -9.21 13.65 0.46
CA GLU A 29 -10.50 12.94 0.45
C GLU A 29 -10.35 11.50 -0.04
N HIS A 30 -9.63 11.28 -1.15
CA HIS A 30 -9.33 9.95 -1.66
C HIS A 30 -8.55 9.12 -0.65
N SER A 31 -7.47 9.67 -0.09
CA SER A 31 -6.63 8.98 0.89
C SER A 31 -7.38 8.63 2.17
N GLN A 32 -8.28 9.49 2.65
CA GLN A 32 -9.15 9.22 3.79
C GLN A 32 -10.13 8.09 3.52
N LYS A 33 -10.67 8.02 2.30
CA LYS A 33 -11.62 6.98 1.90
C LYS A 33 -10.98 5.60 1.70
N PHE A 34 -9.75 5.56 1.21
CA PHE A 34 -9.12 4.32 0.75
C PHE A 34 -7.93 3.84 1.61
N ALA A 35 -7.44 4.64 2.57
CA ALA A 35 -6.43 4.16 3.52
C ALA A 35 -7.02 3.11 4.46
N LYS A 36 -6.60 1.84 4.28
CA LYS A 36 -7.18 0.69 5.00
C LYS A 36 -6.59 0.45 6.39
N ILE A 37 -5.35 0.88 6.62
CA ILE A 37 -4.62 0.67 7.88
C ILE A 37 -3.90 1.96 8.29
N ASP A 38 -3.51 2.06 9.57
CA ASP A 38 -2.76 3.21 10.10
C ASP A 38 -1.30 3.26 9.59
N SER A 39 -0.67 4.43 9.69
CA SER A 39 0.66 4.68 9.12
C SER A 39 1.79 3.88 9.77
N LYS A 40 1.62 3.47 11.02
CA LYS A 40 2.60 2.63 11.69
C LYS A 40 2.53 1.20 11.16
N LYS A 41 1.31 0.67 10.97
CA LYS A 41 1.08 -0.61 10.31
C LYS A 41 1.52 -0.59 8.85
N SER A 42 1.17 0.46 8.08
CA SER A 42 1.54 0.56 6.66
C SER A 42 3.05 0.50 6.44
N LYS A 43 3.83 1.30 7.18
CA LYS A 43 5.31 1.32 7.08
C LYS A 43 5.94 -0.03 7.42
N LYS A 44 5.40 -0.71 8.42
CA LYS A 44 5.87 -2.06 8.82
C LYS A 44 5.56 -3.09 7.73
N LEU A 45 4.34 -3.08 7.20
CA LEU A 45 3.92 -4.00 6.15
C LEU A 45 4.73 -3.79 4.86
N VAL A 46 4.95 -2.53 4.42
CA VAL A 46 5.84 -2.23 3.28
C VAL A 46 7.22 -2.86 3.50
N LYS A 47 7.81 -2.66 4.68
CA LYS A 47 9.13 -3.19 4.99
C LYS A 47 9.17 -4.72 4.96
N GLU A 48 8.22 -5.40 5.61
CA GLU A 48 8.13 -6.86 5.66
C GLU A 48 7.93 -7.46 4.26
N LEU A 49 7.14 -6.81 3.40
CA LEU A 49 6.97 -7.23 2.01
C LEU A 49 8.27 -7.08 1.20
N MET A 50 8.99 -5.96 1.35
CA MET A 50 10.27 -5.75 0.65
C MET A 50 11.36 -6.73 1.09
N GLU A 51 11.33 -7.23 2.32
CA GLU A 51 12.26 -8.24 2.84
C GLU A 51 12.15 -9.59 2.10
N LEU A 52 11.07 -9.83 1.35
CA LEU A 52 10.93 -11.00 0.47
C LEU A 52 11.92 -10.98 -0.72
N GLY A 53 12.52 -9.83 -1.04
CA GLY A 53 13.55 -9.67 -2.06
C GLY A 53 13.04 -9.66 -3.51
N PHE A 54 11.89 -10.28 -3.78
CA PHE A 54 11.23 -10.26 -5.10
C PHE A 54 10.07 -9.24 -5.20
N VAL A 55 9.75 -8.55 -4.10
CA VAL A 55 8.71 -7.50 -4.07
C VAL A 55 9.39 -6.14 -4.14
N SER A 56 9.11 -5.39 -5.20
CA SER A 56 9.60 -4.02 -5.37
C SER A 56 8.94 -3.06 -4.38
N ASP A 57 9.56 -1.90 -4.11
CA ASP A 57 8.96 -0.82 -3.31
C ASP A 57 7.59 -0.38 -3.86
N LEU A 58 7.47 -0.30 -5.20
CA LEU A 58 6.21 0.00 -5.87
C LEU A 58 5.12 -1.04 -5.56
N ASN A 59 5.44 -2.33 -5.66
CA ASN A 59 4.48 -3.40 -5.36
C ASN A 59 4.16 -3.47 -3.88
N ALA A 60 5.15 -3.30 -3.00
CA ALA A 60 4.92 -3.27 -1.57
C ALA A 60 3.91 -2.18 -1.19
N VAL A 61 4.07 -0.97 -1.74
CA VAL A 61 3.10 0.12 -1.55
C VAL A 61 1.73 -0.24 -2.12
N LYS A 62 1.65 -0.83 -3.32
CA LYS A 62 0.37 -1.22 -3.92
C LYS A 62 -0.34 -2.35 -3.18
N ILE A 63 0.40 -3.34 -2.68
CA ILE A 63 -0.14 -4.39 -1.82
C ILE A 63 -0.72 -3.77 -0.55
N VAL A 64 -0.04 -2.79 0.06
CA VAL A 64 -0.54 -2.09 1.26
C VAL A 64 -1.78 -1.26 0.99
N ASP A 65 -1.84 -0.55 -0.13
CA ASP A 65 -3.02 0.24 -0.51
C ASP A 65 -4.23 -0.66 -0.81
N ILE A 66 -4.00 -1.82 -1.43
CA ILE A 66 -5.05 -2.74 -1.89
C ILE A 66 -5.44 -3.76 -0.83
N MET A 67 -4.55 -4.14 0.10
CA MET A 67 -4.74 -5.22 1.09
C MET A 67 -5.40 -6.47 0.46
N PRO A 68 -4.72 -7.16 -0.48
CA PRO A 68 -5.29 -8.31 -1.16
C PRO A 68 -5.57 -9.46 -0.18
N ASP A 69 -6.69 -10.13 -0.35
CA ASP A 69 -7.12 -11.29 0.44
C ASP A 69 -7.27 -12.56 -0.40
N HIS A 70 -7.24 -12.46 -1.73
CA HIS A 70 -7.29 -13.60 -2.64
C HIS A 70 -6.05 -13.70 -3.56
N PRO A 71 -5.67 -14.92 -3.99
CA PRO A 71 -4.57 -15.14 -4.92
C PRO A 71 -4.68 -14.37 -6.25
N ASP A 72 -5.90 -14.08 -6.71
CA ASP A 72 -6.12 -13.35 -7.96
C ASP A 72 -5.85 -11.85 -7.84
N ASP A 73 -6.08 -11.25 -6.67
CA ASP A 73 -5.75 -9.84 -6.42
C ASP A 73 -4.25 -9.61 -6.55
N ILE A 74 -3.47 -10.52 -5.95
CA ILE A 74 -2.03 -10.45 -5.98
C ILE A 74 -1.48 -10.79 -7.37
N ARG A 75 -2.09 -11.70 -8.13
CA ARG A 75 -1.76 -11.85 -9.56
C ARG A 75 -2.03 -10.57 -10.35
N ALA A 76 -3.16 -9.91 -10.11
CA ALA A 76 -3.51 -8.67 -10.79
C ALA A 76 -2.52 -7.54 -10.50
N LEU A 77 -2.00 -7.45 -9.27
CA LEU A 77 -0.97 -6.48 -8.88
C LEU A 77 0.33 -6.64 -9.67
N PHE A 78 0.72 -7.88 -10.01
CA PHE A 78 1.96 -8.18 -10.73
C PHE A 78 1.76 -8.41 -12.24
N ALA A 79 0.53 -8.29 -12.76
CA ALA A 79 0.19 -8.67 -14.14
C ALA A 79 0.97 -7.93 -15.24
N LYS A 80 1.55 -6.76 -14.93
CA LYS A 80 2.35 -5.97 -15.88
C LYS A 80 3.86 -6.15 -15.71
N GLU A 81 4.28 -7.00 -14.78
CA GLU A 81 5.69 -7.22 -14.49
C GLU A 81 6.24 -8.44 -15.22
N ARG A 82 7.56 -8.45 -15.43
CA ARG A 82 8.26 -9.62 -15.99
C ARG A 82 8.44 -10.76 -14.97
N ALA A 83 8.11 -10.52 -13.71
CA ALA A 83 8.24 -11.49 -12.63
C ALA A 83 7.07 -12.49 -12.67
N ASN A 84 7.38 -13.77 -12.79
CA ASN A 84 6.41 -14.84 -12.59
C ASN A 84 6.39 -15.20 -11.10
N LEU A 85 5.34 -14.80 -10.40
CA LEU A 85 5.11 -15.25 -9.04
C LEU A 85 4.62 -16.70 -9.05
N ASP A 86 5.29 -17.56 -8.31
CA ASP A 86 4.81 -18.91 -8.08
C ASP A 86 3.72 -18.95 -6.99
N LYS A 87 3.11 -20.12 -6.80
CA LYS A 87 2.04 -20.29 -5.80
C LYS A 87 2.54 -20.01 -4.37
N LYS A 88 3.80 -20.35 -4.05
CA LYS A 88 4.35 -20.17 -2.71
C LYS A 88 4.60 -18.69 -2.41
N ASP A 89 5.05 -17.93 -3.40
CA ASP A 89 5.29 -16.50 -3.26
C ASP A 89 3.98 -15.73 -3.08
N ILE A 90 2.93 -16.14 -3.80
CA ILE A 90 1.56 -15.64 -3.59
C ILE A 90 1.09 -15.90 -2.15
N GLU A 91 1.22 -17.13 -1.66
CA GLU A 91 0.82 -17.51 -0.30
C GLU A 91 1.61 -16.74 0.77
N LYS A 92 2.91 -16.50 0.57
CA LYS A 92 3.73 -15.67 1.48
C LYS A 92 3.22 -14.24 1.57
N ILE A 93 2.90 -13.61 0.44
CA ILE A 93 2.39 -12.23 0.43
C ILE A 93 1.07 -12.16 1.19
N LEU A 94 0.11 -13.05 0.89
CA LEU A 94 -1.18 -13.07 1.58
C LEU A 94 -1.02 -13.31 3.08
N SER A 95 -0.16 -14.26 3.47
CA SER A 95 0.14 -14.55 4.88
C SER A 95 0.75 -13.36 5.63
N ILE A 96 1.55 -12.53 4.96
CA ILE A 96 2.09 -11.31 5.55
C ILE A 96 0.98 -10.26 5.70
N VAL A 97 0.18 -10.03 4.65
CA VAL A 97 -0.92 -9.05 4.66
C VAL A 97 -1.95 -9.38 5.75
N GLU A 98 -2.31 -10.65 5.92
CA GLU A 98 -3.28 -11.12 6.92
C GLU A 98 -2.94 -10.71 8.36
N LYS A 99 -1.64 -10.59 8.70
CA LYS A 99 -1.19 -10.15 10.04
C LYS A 99 -1.57 -8.71 10.38
N TYR A 100 -1.97 -7.91 9.39
CA TYR A 100 -2.23 -6.48 9.54
C TYR A 100 -3.71 -6.11 9.43
N LEU A 101 -4.59 -7.07 9.11
CA LEU A 101 -6.04 -6.93 9.10
C LEU A 101 -6.62 -6.70 10.51
#